data_AF-A0A9X6TN47-F1
#
_entry.id   AF-A0A9X6TN47-F1
#
_cell.length_a   1.000
_cell.length_b   1.000
_cell.length_c   1.000
_cell.angle_alpha   90.00
_cell.angle_beta   90.00
_cell.angle_gamma   90.00
#
_symmetry.space_group_name_H-M   'P 1'
#
loop_
_entity.id
_entity.type
_entity.pdbx_description
1 polymer ?
#
loop_
_entity_poly.entity_id
_entity_poly.type
_entity_poly.pdbx_seq_one_letter_code
_entity_poly.pdbx_strand_id
1 'polypeptide(L)'
;MSLLTGCLYPKENMKQNAVPYEDQLQVVQKAVVTFKEQNDGILPIKTRDMSTPIYQKYPIDFQQIAPRYIQEAPGNAYESGGVYQYVLIDVETNPTVKLIDVRMAEQIQELSLKLRMYRDEHQYPPFKKVISDGVYELDFKKLGYKDVPQVTSPYSGKGLPFVINEKGEVFVDYRIDLYDALKKNEGQFTEGEDIRNILSKGSPFVPAYSLPYTVKDGEPIFLKS
;
A
#
# COMPACT_ATOMS: atom_id res chain seq x y z
N MET A 1 52.36 11.56 4.18
CA MET A 1 51.57 10.90 3.11
C MET A 1 50.50 10.07 3.77
N SER A 2 49.34 10.69 4.01
CA SER A 2 48.20 10.03 4.64
C SER A 2 47.28 9.55 3.52
N LEU A 3 47.21 8.24 3.32
CA LEU A 3 46.19 7.63 2.49
C LEU A 3 44.89 7.66 3.30
N LEU A 4 44.00 8.62 2.99
CA LEU A 4 42.64 8.60 3.50
C LEU A 4 41.92 7.40 2.89
N THR A 5 41.68 6.40 3.73
CA THR A 5 40.79 5.28 3.48
C THR A 5 39.40 5.84 3.16
N GLY A 6 38.93 5.58 1.94
CA GLY A 6 37.56 5.89 1.53
C GLY A 6 36.56 5.25 2.49
N CYS A 7 35.62 6.05 2.96
CA CYS A 7 34.47 5.55 3.69
C CYS A 7 33.66 4.65 2.77
N LEU A 8 33.77 3.34 2.99
CA LEU A 8 32.89 2.34 2.41
C LEU A 8 31.48 2.57 3.00
N TYR A 9 30.59 3.20 2.24
CA TYR A 9 29.17 3.28 2.62
C TYR A 9 28.60 1.85 2.63
N PRO A 10 28.09 1.34 3.77
CA PRO A 10 27.54 0.00 3.81
C PRO A 10 26.23 -0.03 3.03
N LYS A 11 26.25 -0.66 1.85
CA LYS A 11 25.04 -1.05 1.09
C LYS A 11 24.29 -2.22 1.76
N GLU A 12 24.70 -2.65 2.95
CA GLU A 12 24.14 -3.81 3.65
C GLU A 12 22.87 -3.52 4.47
N ASN A 13 22.55 -2.25 4.74
CA ASN A 13 21.39 -1.91 5.57
C ASN A 13 20.04 -1.91 4.82
N MET A 14 20.01 -2.14 3.50
CA MET A 14 18.74 -2.29 2.76
C MET A 14 18.13 -3.69 2.86
N LYS A 15 18.87 -4.70 3.34
CA LYS A 15 18.36 -6.08 3.41
C LYS A 15 17.69 -6.45 4.74
N GLN A 16 17.86 -5.66 5.80
CA GLN A 16 17.45 -6.06 7.16
C GLN A 16 16.10 -5.48 7.62
N ASN A 17 15.50 -4.52 6.89
CA ASN A 17 14.29 -3.82 7.33
C ASN A 17 13.02 -4.04 6.45
N ALA A 18 13.04 -4.94 5.46
CA ALA A 18 12.06 -4.87 4.36
C ALA A 18 11.47 -6.21 3.88
N VAL A 19 11.64 -7.31 4.60
CA VAL A 19 10.94 -8.56 4.25
C VAL A 19 10.02 -8.89 5.41
N PRO A 20 8.69 -8.81 5.23
CA PRO A 20 7.78 -9.51 6.12
C PRO A 20 8.26 -10.94 6.23
N TYR A 21 8.43 -11.44 7.44
CA TYR A 21 8.87 -12.82 7.60
C TYR A 21 7.86 -13.72 6.91
N GLU A 22 8.26 -14.29 5.78
CA GLU A 22 7.40 -15.15 4.95
C GLU A 22 6.77 -16.26 5.83
N ASP A 23 7.55 -16.72 6.81
CA ASP A 23 7.12 -17.65 7.85
C ASP A 23 5.94 -17.13 8.68
N GLN A 24 5.95 -15.85 9.08
CA GLN A 24 4.83 -15.24 9.81
C GLN A 24 3.58 -15.16 8.93
N LEU A 25 3.73 -14.82 7.65
CA LEU A 25 2.60 -14.82 6.72
C LEU A 25 2.01 -16.22 6.54
N GLN A 26 2.85 -17.24 6.40
CA GLN A 26 2.40 -18.63 6.31
C GLN A 26 1.70 -19.10 7.59
N VAL A 27 2.20 -18.72 8.76
CA VAL A 27 1.56 -19.02 10.04
C VAL A 27 0.17 -18.38 10.13
N VAL A 28 0.05 -17.10 9.79
CA VAL A 28 -1.26 -16.40 9.80
C VAL A 28 -2.19 -16.98 8.73
N GLN A 29 -1.68 -17.28 7.53
CA GLN A 29 -2.45 -17.93 6.46
C GLN A 29 -3.02 -19.27 6.91
N LYS A 30 -2.20 -20.11 7.55
CA LYS A 30 -2.64 -21.40 8.09
C LYS A 30 -3.71 -21.21 9.17
N ALA A 31 -3.53 -20.26 10.07
CA ALA A 31 -4.51 -19.96 11.12
C ALA A 31 -5.86 -19.52 10.53
N VAL A 32 -5.84 -18.64 9.51
CA VAL A 32 -7.05 -18.20 8.79
C VAL A 32 -7.74 -19.36 8.08
N VAL A 33 -6.98 -20.21 7.39
CA VAL A 33 -7.52 -21.37 6.67
C VAL A 33 -8.18 -22.35 7.65
N THR A 34 -7.49 -22.71 8.73
CA THR A 34 -8.05 -23.62 9.75
C THR A 34 -9.24 -23.02 10.48
N PHE A 35 -9.25 -21.70 10.75
CA PHE A 35 -10.43 -21.02 11.28
C PHE A 35 -11.61 -21.12 10.31
N LYS A 36 -11.40 -20.81 9.03
CA LYS A 36 -12.43 -20.88 7.99
C LYS A 36 -13.04 -22.29 7.88
N GLU A 37 -12.20 -23.32 7.88
CA GLU A 37 -12.62 -24.72 7.82
C GLU A 37 -13.46 -25.16 9.03
N GLN A 38 -13.15 -24.64 10.22
CA GLN A 38 -13.84 -25.01 11.46
C GLN A 38 -15.07 -24.16 11.78
N ASN A 39 -15.31 -23.08 11.04
CA ASN A 39 -16.39 -22.13 11.29
C ASN A 39 -17.24 -21.91 10.03
N ASP A 40 -17.56 -23.00 9.31
CA ASP A 40 -18.50 -23.01 8.17
C ASP A 40 -18.20 -21.97 7.08
N GLY A 41 -16.91 -21.70 6.83
CA GLY A 41 -16.49 -20.75 5.80
C GLY A 41 -16.37 -19.29 6.26
N ILE A 42 -16.71 -18.97 7.51
CA ILE A 42 -16.56 -17.61 8.08
C ILE A 42 -15.08 -17.21 8.14
N LEU A 43 -14.77 -15.98 7.76
CA LEU A 43 -13.41 -15.42 7.81
C LEU A 43 -13.19 -14.60 9.09
N PRO A 44 -11.98 -14.65 9.70
CA PRO A 44 -11.67 -13.90 10.91
C PRO A 44 -11.27 -12.47 10.56
N ILE A 45 -12.24 -11.64 10.18
CA ILE A 45 -12.02 -10.27 9.72
C ILE A 45 -12.72 -9.24 10.59
N LYS A 46 -12.14 -8.05 10.66
CA LYS A 46 -12.78 -6.88 11.26
C LYS A 46 -13.81 -6.31 10.28
N THR A 47 -14.99 -5.95 10.79
CA THR A 47 -16.02 -5.28 9.99
C THR A 47 -15.54 -3.89 9.56
N ARG A 48 -15.81 -3.53 8.30
CA ARG A 48 -15.51 -2.22 7.70
C ARG A 48 -16.66 -1.74 6.84
N ASP A 49 -16.79 -0.43 6.69
CA ASP A 49 -17.85 0.19 5.88
C ASP A 49 -17.81 -0.25 4.42
N MET A 50 -18.98 -0.29 3.78
CA MET A 50 -19.13 -0.67 2.37
C MET A 50 -18.22 0.11 1.42
N SER A 51 -18.01 1.40 1.69
CA SER A 51 -17.17 2.32 0.92
C SER A 51 -15.65 2.15 1.11
N THR A 52 -15.20 1.29 2.03
CA THR A 52 -13.77 1.08 2.29
C THR A 52 -13.08 0.52 1.04
N PRO A 53 -11.92 1.07 0.62
CA PRO A 53 -11.17 0.57 -0.52
C PRO A 53 -10.83 -0.92 -0.40
N ILE A 54 -10.87 -1.65 -1.52
CA ILE A 54 -10.79 -3.11 -1.55
C ILE A 54 -9.59 -3.68 -0.78
N TYR A 55 -8.41 -3.07 -0.92
CA TYR A 55 -7.20 -3.55 -0.24
C TYR A 55 -7.18 -3.32 1.27
N GLN A 56 -8.01 -2.41 1.77
CA GLN A 56 -8.14 -2.08 3.21
C GLN A 56 -9.39 -2.72 3.83
N LYS A 57 -10.19 -3.43 3.02
CA LYS A 57 -11.55 -3.84 3.34
C LYS A 57 -11.62 -4.96 4.38
N TYR A 58 -10.67 -5.88 4.35
CA TYR A 58 -10.71 -7.12 5.13
C TYR A 58 -9.49 -7.28 6.06
N PRO A 59 -9.28 -6.39 7.05
CA PRO A 59 -8.25 -6.59 8.05
C PRO A 59 -8.53 -7.84 8.87
N ILE A 60 -7.48 -8.61 9.17
CA ILE A 60 -7.60 -9.81 9.99
C ILE A 60 -7.89 -9.40 11.44
N ASP A 61 -8.83 -10.11 12.06
CA ASP A 61 -9.12 -9.99 13.48
C ASP A 61 -8.41 -11.11 14.25
N PHE A 62 -7.23 -10.78 14.78
CA PHE A 62 -6.45 -11.73 15.57
C PHE A 62 -7.18 -12.20 16.83
N GLN A 63 -8.16 -11.47 17.35
CA GLN A 63 -8.95 -11.89 18.52
C GLN A 63 -9.83 -13.12 18.21
N GLN A 64 -10.19 -13.33 16.94
CA GLN A 64 -10.99 -14.49 16.52
C GLN A 64 -10.14 -15.75 16.35
N ILE A 65 -8.84 -15.59 16.06
CA ILE A 65 -7.93 -16.72 15.79
C ILE A 65 -6.95 -17.04 16.92
N ALA A 66 -6.65 -16.10 17.81
CA ALA A 66 -5.78 -16.33 18.96
C ALA A 66 -6.57 -16.62 20.26
N PRO A 67 -6.07 -17.49 21.17
CA PRO A 67 -4.87 -18.32 21.05
C PRO A 67 -5.10 -19.66 20.31
N ARG A 68 -6.32 -19.92 19.84
CA ARG A 68 -6.77 -21.26 19.41
C ARG A 68 -6.10 -21.76 18.13
N TYR A 69 -5.89 -20.90 17.15
CA TYR A 69 -5.34 -21.22 15.82
C TYR A 69 -3.93 -20.65 15.62
N ILE A 70 -3.58 -19.61 16.38
CA ILE A 70 -2.26 -18.99 16.48
C ILE A 70 -2.06 -18.56 17.94
N GLN A 71 -0.85 -18.63 18.49
CA GLN A 71 -0.62 -18.29 19.91
C GLN A 71 -0.98 -16.84 20.23
N GLU A 72 -0.50 -15.91 19.39
CA GLU A 72 -0.74 -14.48 19.50
C GLU A 72 -0.58 -13.81 18.12
N ALA A 73 -0.97 -12.54 18.02
CA ALA A 73 -0.75 -11.76 16.80
C ALA A 73 0.77 -11.58 16.55
N PRO A 74 1.24 -11.67 15.29
CA PRO A 74 2.65 -11.47 14.97
C PRO A 74 3.21 -10.14 15.53
N GLY A 75 4.46 -10.13 16.02
CA GLY A 75 5.04 -8.92 16.62
C GLY A 75 5.22 -7.74 15.64
N ASN A 76 5.24 -8.00 14.33
CA ASN A 76 5.25 -6.96 13.30
C ASN A 76 3.85 -6.47 12.91
N ALA A 77 2.79 -7.10 13.44
CA ALA A 77 1.42 -6.66 13.24
C ALA A 77 1.18 -5.33 13.96
N TYR A 78 0.41 -4.43 13.33
CA TYR A 78 0.07 -3.12 13.89
C TYR A 78 -0.62 -3.25 15.25
N GLU A 79 -1.49 -4.25 15.42
CA GLU A 79 -2.16 -4.56 16.68
C GLU A 79 -1.19 -4.93 17.82
N SER A 80 0.01 -5.39 17.48
CA SER A 80 1.10 -5.73 18.42
C SER A 80 2.14 -4.60 18.55
N GLY A 81 1.88 -3.41 17.99
CA GLY A 81 2.81 -2.28 17.97
C GLY A 81 3.82 -2.30 16.81
N GLY A 82 3.63 -3.19 15.84
CA GLY A 82 4.42 -3.24 14.61
C GLY A 82 3.93 -2.27 13.53
N VAL A 83 4.47 -2.42 12.32
CA VAL A 83 4.23 -1.50 11.18
C VAL A 83 3.37 -2.09 10.06
N TYR A 84 2.89 -3.33 10.22
CA TYR A 84 2.11 -4.00 9.19
C TYR A 84 0.69 -4.31 9.64
N GLN A 85 -0.29 -3.86 8.87
CA GLN A 85 -1.65 -4.34 9.03
C GLN A 85 -1.84 -5.59 8.16
N TYR A 86 -2.24 -6.70 8.80
CA TYR A 86 -2.59 -7.93 8.09
C TYR A 86 -4.01 -7.81 7.52
N VAL A 87 -4.17 -8.16 6.25
CA VAL A 87 -5.43 -8.12 5.50
C VAL A 87 -5.63 -9.39 4.67
N LEU A 88 -6.87 -9.67 4.31
CA LEU A 88 -7.22 -10.69 3.32
C LEU A 88 -7.56 -10.03 1.98
N ILE A 89 -7.08 -10.65 0.89
CA ILE A 89 -7.56 -10.41 -0.47
C ILE A 89 -8.25 -11.67 -0.98
N ASP A 90 -8.96 -11.55 -2.12
CA ASP A 90 -9.61 -12.67 -2.80
C ASP A 90 -10.56 -13.47 -1.89
N VAL A 91 -11.25 -12.78 -0.97
CA VAL A 91 -12.05 -13.37 0.12
C VAL A 91 -13.20 -14.27 -0.37
N GLU A 92 -13.72 -14.01 -1.56
CA GLU A 92 -14.83 -14.78 -2.16
C GLU A 92 -14.35 -16.09 -2.79
N THR A 93 -13.06 -16.21 -3.12
CA THR A 93 -12.53 -17.35 -3.87
C THR A 93 -11.43 -18.05 -3.09
N ASN A 94 -10.26 -17.43 -2.98
CA ASN A 94 -9.09 -17.95 -2.29
C ASN A 94 -8.52 -16.90 -1.32
N PRO A 95 -9.09 -16.78 -0.10
CA PRO A 95 -8.65 -15.81 0.90
C PRO A 95 -7.15 -15.89 1.16
N THR A 96 -6.43 -14.86 0.75
CA THR A 96 -4.97 -14.81 0.82
C THR A 96 -4.52 -13.69 1.74
N VAL A 97 -3.66 -14.02 2.71
CA VAL A 97 -3.09 -13.07 3.67
C VAL A 97 -2.06 -12.19 2.97
N LYS A 98 -2.22 -10.89 3.15
CA LYS A 98 -1.32 -9.84 2.67
C LYS A 98 -1.13 -8.77 3.73
N LEU A 99 -0.24 -7.83 3.43
CA LEU A 99 0.16 -6.76 4.34
C LEU A 99 -0.07 -5.39 3.72
N ILE A 100 -0.42 -4.46 4.59
CA ILE A 100 -0.36 -3.02 4.33
C ILE A 100 0.74 -2.45 5.23
N ASP A 101 1.63 -1.64 4.66
CA ASP A 101 2.56 -0.83 5.44
C ASP A 101 1.84 0.41 5.99
N VAL A 102 1.62 0.43 7.30
CA VAL A 102 0.84 1.50 7.95
C VAL A 102 1.58 2.83 7.99
N ARG A 103 2.90 2.85 7.79
CA ARG A 103 3.69 4.09 7.71
C ARG A 103 3.26 4.96 6.53
N MET A 104 2.73 4.34 5.48
CA MET A 104 2.14 5.06 4.35
C MET A 104 0.91 5.87 4.79
N ALA A 105 0.09 5.32 5.68
CA ALA A 105 -1.09 5.97 6.24
C ALA A 105 -0.71 7.21 7.06
N GLU A 106 0.35 7.10 7.87
CA GLU A 106 0.86 8.21 8.69
C GLU A 106 1.27 9.40 7.83
N GLN A 107 2.01 9.16 6.75
CA GLN A 107 2.42 10.21 5.82
C GLN A 107 1.23 10.84 5.08
N ILE A 108 0.26 10.02 4.66
CA ILE A 108 -0.99 10.50 4.04
C ILE A 108 -1.76 11.37 5.03
N GLN A 109 -1.84 10.99 6.29
CA GLN A 109 -2.54 11.74 7.34
C GLN A 109 -1.86 13.09 7.59
N GLU A 110 -0.53 13.14 7.66
CA GLU A 110 0.22 14.39 7.80
C GLU A 110 -0.05 15.34 6.62
N LEU A 111 0.06 14.82 5.39
CA LEU A 111 -0.20 15.60 4.19
C LEU A 111 -1.66 16.06 4.12
N SER A 112 -2.61 15.20 4.48
CA SER A 112 -4.04 15.53 4.52
C SER A 112 -4.34 16.63 5.54
N LEU A 113 -3.65 16.65 6.68
CA LEU A 113 -3.79 17.71 7.69
C LEU A 113 -3.30 19.06 7.13
N LYS A 114 -2.10 19.10 6.54
CA LYS A 114 -1.57 20.32 5.92
C LYS A 114 -2.44 20.81 4.78
N LEU A 115 -2.94 19.89 3.96
CA LEU A 115 -3.86 20.20 2.88
C LEU A 115 -5.16 20.81 3.42
N ARG A 116 -5.74 20.25 4.49
CA ARG A 116 -6.92 20.81 5.13
C ARG A 116 -6.66 22.21 5.65
N MET A 117 -5.57 22.42 6.38
CA MET A 117 -5.18 23.76 6.89
C MET A 117 -5.03 24.77 5.74
N TYR A 118 -4.36 24.37 4.65
CA TYR A 118 -4.26 25.21 3.46
C TYR A 118 -5.64 25.54 2.89
N ARG A 119 -6.57 24.57 2.85
CA ARG A 119 -7.93 24.74 2.34
C ARG A 119 -8.83 25.58 3.26
N ASP A 120 -8.54 25.62 4.55
CA ASP A 120 -9.26 26.49 5.48
C ASP A 120 -8.92 27.96 5.20
N GLU A 121 -7.69 28.23 4.74
CA GLU A 121 -7.24 29.55 4.30
C GLU A 121 -7.53 29.84 2.81
N HIS A 122 -7.67 28.81 1.99
CA HIS A 122 -7.83 28.89 0.53
C HIS A 122 -8.97 28.00 0.04
N GLN A 123 -9.85 28.51 -0.82
CA GLN A 123 -11.02 27.73 -1.28
C GLN A 123 -10.69 26.38 -1.99
N TYR A 124 -9.49 26.22 -2.54
CA TYR A 124 -9.08 25.06 -3.33
C TYR A 124 -7.72 24.49 -2.88
N PRO A 125 -7.49 23.16 -3.02
CA PRO A 125 -6.16 22.57 -2.93
C PRO A 125 -5.11 23.30 -3.79
N PRO A 126 -3.83 23.30 -3.38
CA PRO A 126 -2.76 23.88 -4.19
C PRO A 126 -2.41 22.93 -5.34
N PHE A 127 -3.27 22.84 -6.35
CA PHE A 127 -3.01 22.04 -7.54
C PHE A 127 -1.85 22.62 -8.34
N LYS A 128 -0.97 21.74 -8.82
CA LYS A 128 0.16 22.09 -9.68
C LYS A 128 -0.10 21.70 -11.14
N LYS A 129 -0.59 20.48 -11.37
CA LYS A 129 -0.80 19.94 -12.72
C LYS A 129 -1.91 18.87 -12.72
N VAL A 130 -2.66 18.81 -13.81
CA VAL A 130 -3.55 17.68 -14.12
C VAL A 130 -2.72 16.50 -14.63
N ILE A 131 -2.78 15.36 -13.93
CA ILE A 131 -2.09 14.13 -14.35
C ILE A 131 -2.99 13.31 -15.28
N SER A 132 -4.25 13.17 -14.91
CA SER A 132 -5.31 12.56 -15.70
C SER A 132 -6.65 13.15 -15.27
N ASP A 133 -7.73 12.75 -15.94
CA ASP A 133 -9.08 13.15 -15.53
C ASP A 133 -9.33 12.78 -14.05
N GLY A 134 -9.73 13.76 -13.25
CA GLY A 134 -9.95 13.64 -11.81
C GLY A 134 -8.71 13.37 -10.93
N VAL A 135 -7.48 13.39 -11.45
CA VAL A 135 -6.24 13.13 -10.70
C VAL A 135 -5.20 14.22 -10.92
N TYR A 136 -4.70 14.80 -9.81
CA TYR A 136 -3.85 15.99 -9.85
C TYR A 136 -2.57 15.80 -9.04
N GLU A 137 -1.54 16.56 -9.46
CA GLU A 137 -0.31 16.78 -8.71
C GLU A 137 -0.49 17.97 -7.76
N LEU A 138 0.01 17.88 -6.53
CA LEU A 138 0.01 18.97 -5.56
C LEU A 138 1.29 19.83 -5.67
N ASP A 139 1.13 21.14 -5.45
CA ASP A 139 2.25 22.05 -5.22
C ASP A 139 2.67 21.98 -3.75
N PHE A 140 3.57 21.05 -3.45
CA PHE A 140 4.06 20.83 -2.08
C PHE A 140 4.79 22.03 -1.49
N LYS A 141 5.32 22.96 -2.31
CA LYS A 141 5.96 24.18 -1.80
C LYS A 141 4.92 25.09 -1.13
N LYS A 142 3.71 25.18 -1.68
CA LYS A 142 2.59 25.92 -1.08
C LYS A 142 2.10 25.29 0.22
N LEU A 143 2.34 24.00 0.42
CA LEU A 143 2.05 23.27 1.66
C LEU A 143 3.21 23.33 2.68
N GLY A 144 4.24 24.15 2.40
CA GLY A 144 5.38 24.37 3.31
C GLY A 144 6.41 23.24 3.31
N TYR A 145 6.39 22.35 2.32
CA TYR A 145 7.43 21.34 2.16
C TYR A 145 8.66 21.91 1.44
N LYS A 146 9.85 21.58 1.92
CA LYS A 146 11.13 21.90 1.27
C LYS A 146 11.40 20.96 0.09
N ASP A 147 11.14 19.68 0.30
CA ASP A 147 11.30 18.59 -0.65
C ASP A 147 9.95 17.91 -0.93
N VAL A 148 9.80 17.28 -2.10
CA VAL A 148 8.56 16.57 -2.44
C VAL A 148 8.42 15.32 -1.55
N PRO A 149 7.37 15.22 -0.72
CA PRO A 149 7.18 14.06 0.16
C PRO A 149 6.87 12.81 -0.67
N GLN A 150 7.39 11.66 -0.22
CA GLN A 150 7.25 10.36 -0.87
C GLN A 150 7.20 9.25 0.18
N VAL A 151 6.48 8.17 -0.14
CA VAL A 151 6.51 6.89 0.61
C VAL A 151 7.49 5.94 -0.04
N THR A 152 8.12 5.07 0.74
CA THR A 152 8.92 3.98 0.19
C THR A 152 8.01 2.88 -0.33
N SER A 153 8.18 2.49 -1.59
CA SER A 153 7.47 1.37 -2.19
C SER A 153 7.84 0.06 -1.48
N PRO A 154 6.86 -0.75 -1.06
CA PRO A 154 7.11 -2.09 -0.55
C PRO A 154 7.48 -3.09 -1.67
N TYR A 155 7.37 -2.70 -2.94
CA TYR A 155 7.65 -3.55 -4.10
C TYR A 155 9.03 -3.31 -4.69
N SER A 156 9.39 -2.04 -4.91
CA SER A 156 10.63 -1.66 -5.58
C SER A 156 11.64 -0.99 -4.66
N GLY A 157 11.24 -0.58 -3.44
CA GLY A 157 12.04 0.25 -2.55
C GLY A 157 12.24 1.69 -3.04
N LYS A 158 11.65 2.07 -4.17
CA LYS A 158 11.71 3.43 -4.73
C LYS A 158 10.78 4.37 -3.97
N GLY A 159 11.02 5.67 -4.05
CA GLY A 159 10.08 6.68 -3.55
C GLY A 159 8.88 6.81 -4.48
N LEU A 160 7.67 6.60 -3.95
CA LEU A 160 6.40 6.79 -4.66
C LEU A 160 5.84 8.18 -4.32
N PRO A 161 5.45 8.98 -5.32
CA PRO A 161 4.84 10.27 -5.09
C PRO A 161 3.39 10.15 -4.63
N PHE A 162 2.86 11.24 -4.11
CA PHE A 162 1.43 11.37 -3.82
C PHE A 162 0.67 12.07 -4.94
N VAL A 163 -0.58 11.69 -5.11
CA VAL A 163 -1.57 12.35 -5.97
C VAL A 163 -2.83 12.65 -5.19
N ILE A 164 -3.66 13.54 -5.72
CA ILE A 164 -4.93 13.93 -5.09
C ILE A 164 -6.07 13.79 -6.10
N ASN A 165 -7.25 13.36 -5.63
CA ASN A 165 -8.46 13.32 -6.44
C ASN A 165 -9.29 14.62 -6.31
N GLU A 166 -10.39 14.73 -7.05
CA GLU A 166 -11.31 15.87 -7.02
C GLU A 166 -11.95 16.11 -5.64
N LYS A 167 -12.09 15.07 -4.82
CA LYS A 167 -12.64 15.15 -3.45
C LYS A 167 -11.62 15.71 -2.46
N GLY A 168 -10.37 15.86 -2.88
CA GLY A 168 -9.27 16.31 -2.05
C GLY A 168 -8.64 15.19 -1.21
N GLU A 169 -8.87 13.93 -1.58
CA GLU A 169 -8.30 12.76 -0.91
C GLU A 169 -6.93 12.44 -1.52
N VAL A 170 -5.97 12.10 -0.66
CA VAL A 170 -4.57 11.86 -1.02
C VAL A 170 -4.33 10.36 -1.21
N PHE A 171 -3.65 10.01 -2.30
CA PHE A 171 -3.30 8.63 -2.67
C PHE A 171 -1.83 8.52 -3.04
N VAL A 172 -1.31 7.30 -2.99
CA VAL A 172 0.04 6.94 -3.43
C VAL A 172 0.00 6.56 -4.90
N ASP A 173 0.93 7.09 -5.69
CA ASP A 173 1.06 6.80 -7.11
C ASP A 173 1.97 5.59 -7.36
N TYR A 174 1.35 4.45 -7.66
CA TYR A 174 2.05 3.19 -7.92
C TYR A 174 2.47 3.01 -9.38
N ARG A 175 2.35 4.00 -10.27
CA ARG A 175 2.72 3.85 -11.69
C ARG A 175 4.16 3.35 -11.88
N ILE A 176 5.10 3.76 -11.03
CA ILE A 176 6.48 3.29 -11.07
C ILE A 176 6.57 1.77 -10.86
N ASP A 177 5.85 1.24 -9.86
CA ASP A 177 5.85 -0.19 -9.54
C ASP A 177 5.06 -0.98 -10.60
N LEU A 178 3.93 -0.44 -11.05
CA LEU A 178 3.10 -1.04 -12.09
C LEU A 178 3.86 -1.15 -13.41
N TYR A 179 4.64 -0.13 -13.77
CA TYR A 179 5.46 -0.14 -14.98
C TYR A 179 6.48 -1.28 -14.95
N ASP A 180 7.21 -1.41 -13.84
CA ASP A 180 8.18 -2.50 -13.64
C ASP A 180 7.51 -3.88 -13.63
N ALA A 181 6.28 -3.98 -13.11
CA ALA A 181 5.51 -5.22 -13.08
C ALA A 181 4.93 -5.58 -14.45
N LEU A 182 4.44 -4.61 -15.23
CA LEU A 182 3.90 -4.80 -16.57
C LEU A 182 4.97 -5.32 -17.54
N LYS A 183 6.20 -4.80 -17.46
CA LYS A 183 7.35 -5.31 -18.24
C LYS A 183 7.64 -6.79 -18.04
N LYS A 184 7.29 -7.35 -16.88
CA LYS A 184 7.48 -8.77 -16.57
C LYS A 184 6.29 -9.64 -16.98
N ASN A 185 5.16 -9.02 -17.31
CA ASN A 185 3.88 -9.68 -17.58
C ASN A 185 3.24 -9.11 -18.86
N GLU A 186 4.06 -8.85 -19.88
CA GLU A 186 3.61 -8.25 -21.14
C GLU A 186 2.48 -9.08 -21.77
N GLY A 187 1.43 -8.39 -22.25
CA GLY A 187 0.29 -9.02 -22.93
C GLY A 187 -0.79 -9.65 -22.03
N GLN A 188 -0.68 -9.52 -20.69
CA GLN A 188 -1.67 -10.10 -19.76
C GLN A 188 -2.84 -9.19 -19.37
N PHE A 189 -2.85 -7.93 -19.82
CA PHE A 189 -3.83 -6.92 -19.38
C PHE A 189 -4.43 -6.19 -20.57
N THR A 190 -5.71 -5.87 -20.46
CA THR A 190 -6.42 -5.06 -21.46
C THR A 190 -6.74 -3.66 -20.91
N GLU A 191 -6.79 -2.67 -21.81
CA GLU A 191 -7.19 -1.31 -21.46
C GLU A 191 -8.63 -1.32 -20.92
N GLY A 192 -8.84 -0.62 -19.80
CA GLY A 192 -10.10 -0.58 -19.06
C GLY A 192 -10.12 -1.50 -17.82
N GLU A 193 -9.24 -2.49 -17.72
CA GLU A 193 -9.16 -3.36 -16.53
C GLU A 193 -8.31 -2.74 -15.41
N ASP A 194 -8.65 -3.04 -14.14
CA ASP A 194 -7.84 -2.66 -12.99
C ASP A 194 -6.61 -3.58 -12.86
N ILE A 195 -5.43 -3.03 -13.13
CA ILE A 195 -4.17 -3.79 -13.18
C ILE A 195 -3.47 -3.91 -11.82
N ARG A 196 -3.99 -3.31 -10.74
CA ARG A 196 -3.31 -3.31 -9.41
C ARG A 196 -3.05 -4.69 -8.83
N ASN A 197 -3.86 -5.67 -9.22
CA ASN A 197 -3.70 -7.06 -8.78
C ASN A 197 -2.33 -7.65 -9.12
N ILE A 198 -1.64 -7.14 -10.16
CA ILE A 198 -0.31 -7.58 -10.57
C ILE A 198 0.72 -7.41 -9.45
N LEU A 199 0.60 -6.33 -8.67
CA LEU A 199 1.49 -6.05 -7.55
C LEU A 199 1.23 -7.00 -6.38
N SER A 200 -0.01 -7.45 -6.20
CA SER A 200 -0.40 -8.33 -5.10
C SER A 200 -0.03 -9.79 -5.33
N LYS A 201 0.02 -10.25 -6.60
CA LYS A 201 0.29 -11.67 -6.92
C LYS A 201 1.70 -12.12 -6.55
N GLY A 202 2.70 -11.26 -6.73
CA GLY A 202 4.12 -11.57 -6.52
C GLY A 202 4.74 -11.00 -5.25
N SER A 203 3.92 -10.45 -4.34
CA SER A 203 4.39 -9.71 -3.17
C SER A 203 3.55 -10.03 -1.93
N PRO A 204 4.14 -9.99 -0.72
CA PRO A 204 3.38 -10.02 0.52
C PRO A 204 2.48 -8.79 0.70
N PHE A 205 2.68 -7.72 -0.07
CA PHE A 205 1.99 -6.45 0.10
C PHE A 205 0.86 -6.21 -0.92
N VAL A 206 -0.17 -5.48 -0.49
CA VAL A 206 -1.21 -4.91 -1.37
C VAL A 206 -0.97 -3.42 -1.63
N PRO A 207 -1.37 -2.89 -2.81
CA PRO A 207 -1.13 -1.49 -3.16
C PRO A 207 -2.20 -0.61 -2.48
N ALA A 208 -2.12 -0.54 -1.16
CA ALA A 208 -3.02 0.26 -0.33
C ALA A 208 -2.87 1.76 -0.63
N TYR A 209 -3.92 2.52 -0.30
CA TYR A 209 -4.00 3.96 -0.56
C TYR A 209 -3.78 4.33 -2.03
N SER A 210 -4.23 3.49 -2.96
CA SER A 210 -4.10 3.72 -4.39
C SER A 210 -5.43 4.04 -5.05
N LEU A 211 -5.37 4.86 -6.11
CA LEU A 211 -6.42 4.92 -7.12
C LEU A 211 -6.34 3.69 -8.04
N PRO A 212 -7.41 3.35 -8.77
CA PRO A 212 -7.36 2.28 -9.76
C PRO A 212 -6.52 2.68 -10.98
N TYR A 213 -5.90 1.69 -11.63
CA TYR A 213 -5.04 1.90 -12.80
C TYR A 213 -5.44 0.97 -13.93
N THR A 214 -5.17 1.38 -15.16
CA THR A 214 -5.26 0.52 -16.34
C THR A 214 -4.02 0.67 -17.21
N VAL A 215 -3.91 -0.14 -18.26
CA VAL A 215 -2.82 -0.09 -19.22
C VAL A 215 -3.27 0.66 -20.48
N LYS A 216 -2.41 1.53 -21.00
CA LYS A 216 -2.58 2.16 -22.30
C LYS A 216 -1.22 2.30 -22.98
N ASP A 217 -1.12 1.84 -24.22
CA ASP A 217 0.14 1.84 -24.98
C ASP A 217 1.32 1.16 -24.24
N GLY A 218 1.00 0.14 -23.40
CA GLY A 218 1.99 -0.56 -22.58
C GLY A 218 2.40 0.16 -21.28
N GLU A 219 1.85 1.35 -21.03
CA GLU A 219 2.16 2.18 -19.86
C GLU A 219 0.99 2.17 -18.85
N PRO A 220 1.27 2.18 -17.54
CA PRO A 220 0.22 2.29 -16.53
C PRO A 220 -0.31 3.72 -16.45
N ILE A 221 -1.62 3.87 -16.59
CA ILE A 221 -2.35 5.12 -16.43
C ILE A 221 -3.42 4.96 -15.34
N PHE A 222 -3.89 6.07 -14.76
CA PHE A 222 -5.04 6.00 -13.85
C PHE A 222 -6.28 5.55 -14.62
N LEU A 223 -7.02 4.61 -14.06
CA LEU A 223 -8.30 4.17 -14.61
C LEU A 223 -9.35 5.21 -14.22
N LYS A 224 -10.00 5.79 -15.25
CA LYS A 224 -11.08 6.73 -15.06
C LYS A 224 -12.24 6.04 -14.34
N SER A 225 -12.77 6.67 -13.30
CA SER A 225 -14.00 6.25 -12.61
C SER A 225 -15.24 6.77 -13.33
#